data_AF-A0A1G3HHX4-F1
#
_entry.id   AF-A0A1G3HHX4-F1
#
_cell.length_a   1.000
_cell.length_b   1.000
_cell.length_c   1.000
_cell.angle_alpha   90.00
_cell.angle_beta   90.00
_cell.angle_gamma   90.00
#
_symmetry.space_group_name_H-M   'P 1'
#
loop_
_entity.id
_entity.type
_entity.pdbx_description
1 polymer ?
#
loop_
_entity_poly.entity_id
_entity_poly.type
_entity_poly.pdbx_seq_one_letter_code
_entity_poly.pdbx_strand_id
1 'polypeptide(L)'
;MVARIELLDGRHRREGFDCGNDALNDFLHRQAGQQQRRGFGKTYVALAANGTDVIGFVTVSVGQVAAQALPNQVKLPRYPVPMLRVGRLAVDRREQGRGIGQDLLAFALHLALEFAERVGLYAVVVDAKDARAAAYYLRLDFEPTLDD
;
A
#
# COMPACT_ATOMS: atom_id res chain seq x y z
N MET A 1 16.64 -4.21 10.76
CA MET A 1 15.79 -5.35 11.16
C MET A 1 14.48 -5.17 10.41
N VAL A 2 14.08 -6.14 9.60
CA VAL A 2 12.87 -6.03 8.76
C VAL A 2 11.63 -6.27 9.61
N ALA A 3 10.58 -5.47 9.44
CA ALA A 3 9.32 -5.64 10.15
C ALA A 3 8.67 -7.00 9.83
N ARG A 4 8.07 -7.63 10.84
CA ARG A 4 7.20 -8.81 10.63
C ARG A 4 5.89 -8.35 10.03
N ILE A 5 5.57 -8.80 8.81
CA ILE A 5 4.38 -8.41 8.06
C ILE A 5 3.44 -9.61 7.88
N GLU A 6 2.15 -9.41 8.16
CA GLU A 6 1.14 -10.47 8.08
C GLU A 6 -0.18 -9.96 7.48
N LEU A 7 -0.98 -10.88 6.91
CA LEU A 7 -2.33 -10.54 6.48
C LEU A 7 -3.20 -10.22 7.70
N LEU A 8 -3.97 -9.12 7.65
CA LEU A 8 -4.82 -8.70 8.74
C LEU A 8 -5.87 -9.76 9.10
N ASP A 9 -5.97 -10.14 10.37
CA ASP A 9 -7.02 -11.00 10.90
C ASP A 9 -7.51 -10.49 12.28
N GLY A 10 -8.24 -11.32 13.02
CA GLY A 10 -8.83 -10.96 14.32
C GLY A 10 -7.86 -10.90 15.50
N ARG A 11 -6.62 -11.41 15.41
CA ARG A 11 -5.66 -11.37 16.53
C ARG A 11 -4.89 -10.05 16.61
N HIS A 12 -4.88 -9.27 15.53
CA HIS A 12 -4.12 -8.02 15.47
C HIS A 12 -4.85 -6.89 16.20
N ARG A 13 -4.16 -6.30 17.18
CA ARG A 13 -4.63 -5.15 17.97
C ARG A 13 -4.41 -3.88 17.18
N ARG A 14 -5.51 -3.22 16.87
CA ARG A 14 -5.54 -2.03 16.01
C ARG A 14 -5.90 -0.78 16.79
N GLU A 15 -6.58 -0.91 17.93
CA GLU A 15 -7.22 0.15 18.69
C GLU A 15 -6.27 1.28 19.10
N GLY A 16 -4.99 0.95 19.34
CA GLY A 16 -3.95 1.92 19.68
C GLY A 16 -3.21 2.52 18.49
N PHE A 17 -3.55 2.17 17.25
CA PHE A 17 -2.88 2.67 16.05
C PHE A 17 -3.26 4.11 15.76
N ASP A 18 -2.23 4.94 15.54
CA ASP A 18 -2.42 6.33 15.14
C ASP A 18 -1.28 6.83 14.25
N CYS A 19 -1.53 6.98 12.94
CA CYS A 19 -0.53 7.51 12.00
C CYS A 19 -0.56 9.03 11.84
N GLY A 20 -1.36 9.75 12.63
CA GLY A 20 -1.57 11.20 12.48
C GLY A 20 -2.55 11.58 11.35
N ASN A 21 -3.28 10.62 10.80
CA ASN A 21 -4.29 10.87 9.77
C ASN A 21 -5.60 10.14 10.11
N ASP A 22 -6.63 10.90 10.50
CA ASP A 22 -7.89 10.34 11.01
C ASP A 22 -8.56 9.38 10.03
N ALA A 23 -8.58 9.69 8.74
CA ALA A 23 -9.20 8.81 7.75
C ALA A 23 -8.46 7.48 7.57
N LEU A 24 -7.12 7.45 7.73
CA LEU A 24 -6.34 6.20 7.69
C LEU A 24 -6.49 5.41 8.99
N ASN A 25 -6.53 6.10 10.13
CA ASN A 25 -6.83 5.50 11.43
C ASN A 25 -8.21 4.82 11.40
N ASP A 26 -9.26 5.57 11.04
CA ASP A 26 -10.64 5.07 10.95
C ASP A 26 -10.77 3.90 9.98
N PHE A 27 -10.07 3.96 8.85
CA PHE A 27 -10.02 2.85 7.91
C PHE A 27 -9.50 1.58 8.56
N LEU A 28 -8.33 1.62 9.22
CA LEU A 28 -7.74 0.43 9.85
C LEU A 28 -8.63 -0.12 10.97
N HIS A 29 -9.12 0.77 11.84
CA HIS A 29 -9.96 0.42 12.98
C HIS A 29 -11.25 -0.28 12.55
N ARG A 30 -11.97 0.33 11.59
CA ARG A 30 -13.37 -0.03 11.32
C ARG A 30 -13.61 -0.74 9.99
N GLN A 31 -12.79 -0.48 8.97
CA GLN A 31 -13.14 -0.82 7.58
C GLN A 31 -12.23 -1.89 6.97
N ALA A 32 -10.93 -1.91 7.29
CA ALA A 32 -9.93 -2.75 6.64
C ALA A 32 -10.32 -4.24 6.61
N GLY A 33 -10.70 -4.80 7.77
CA GLY A 33 -11.13 -6.20 7.86
C GLY A 33 -12.42 -6.50 7.07
N GLN A 34 -13.36 -5.55 6.99
CA GLN A 34 -14.60 -5.72 6.22
C GLN A 34 -14.32 -5.68 4.72
N GLN A 35 -13.54 -4.69 4.26
CA GLN A 35 -13.11 -4.54 2.87
C GLN A 35 -12.36 -5.80 2.40
N GLN A 36 -11.51 -6.36 3.25
CA GLN A 36 -10.78 -7.60 2.98
C GLN A 36 -11.69 -8.82 2.80
N ARG A 37 -12.69 -8.99 3.65
CA ARG A 37 -13.66 -10.09 3.52
C ARG A 37 -14.53 -9.95 2.28
N ARG A 38 -14.83 -8.72 1.87
CA ARG A 38 -15.63 -8.42 0.67
C ARG A 38 -14.83 -8.40 -0.63
N GLY A 39 -13.50 -8.57 -0.56
CA GLY A 39 -12.65 -8.63 -1.74
C GLY A 39 -12.25 -7.28 -2.35
N PHE A 40 -12.48 -6.15 -1.66
CA PHE A 40 -12.10 -4.82 -2.16
C PHE A 40 -10.60 -4.51 -2.04
N GLY A 41 -9.89 -5.23 -1.16
CA GLY A 41 -8.45 -5.10 -1.01
C GLY A 41 -7.92 -6.00 0.10
N LYS A 42 -6.63 -6.37 0.06
CA LYS A 42 -5.97 -7.12 1.13
C LYS A 42 -5.16 -6.17 1.98
N THR A 43 -5.37 -6.19 3.30
CA THR A 43 -4.62 -5.35 4.25
C THR A 43 -3.56 -6.21 4.92
N TYR A 44 -2.30 -5.82 4.79
CA TYR A 44 -1.18 -6.42 5.50
C TYR A 44 -0.70 -5.46 6.59
N VAL A 45 -0.34 -6.00 7.74
CA VAL A 45 0.07 -5.24 8.93
C VAL A 45 1.49 -5.56 9.32
N ALA A 46 2.28 -4.53 9.62
CA ALA A 46 3.55 -4.65 10.32
C ALA A 46 3.28 -4.74 11.83
N LEU A 47 3.95 -5.67 12.51
CA LEU A 47 3.72 -5.99 13.91
C LEU A 47 4.88 -5.56 14.80
N ALA A 48 4.55 -5.08 16.01
CA ALA A 48 5.53 -4.87 17.07
C ALA A 48 6.17 -6.19 17.52
N ALA A 49 7.21 -6.11 18.36
CA ALA A 49 7.91 -7.28 18.88
C ALA A 49 7.01 -8.26 19.65
N ASN A 50 5.88 -7.79 20.21
CA ASN A 50 4.88 -8.64 20.86
C ASN A 50 4.01 -9.45 19.88
N GLY A 51 4.17 -9.25 18.57
CA GLY A 51 3.51 -10.01 17.52
C GLY A 51 2.01 -9.80 17.39
N THR A 52 1.43 -8.79 18.05
CA THR A 52 -0.03 -8.54 17.99
C THR A 52 -0.38 -7.07 17.77
N ASP A 53 0.42 -6.14 18.29
CA ASP A 53 0.16 -4.71 18.09
C ASP A 53 0.57 -4.28 16.68
N VAL A 54 -0.35 -3.61 15.98
CA VAL A 54 -0.12 -3.07 14.64
C VAL A 54 0.66 -1.76 14.74
N ILE A 55 1.82 -1.71 14.08
CA ILE A 55 2.70 -0.53 14.02
C ILE A 55 2.75 0.12 12.63
N GLY A 56 2.13 -0.52 11.64
CA GLY A 56 1.99 -0.02 10.28
C GLY A 56 1.10 -0.93 9.46
N PHE A 57 0.57 -0.43 8.35
CA PHE A 57 -0.20 -1.26 7.43
C PHE A 57 -0.08 -0.79 5.99
N VAL A 58 -0.31 -1.72 5.06
CA VAL A 58 -0.46 -1.47 3.64
C VAL A 58 -1.70 -2.20 3.12
N THR A 59 -2.50 -1.53 2.28
CA THR A 59 -3.64 -2.15 1.60
C THR A 59 -3.40 -2.18 0.11
N VAL A 60 -3.46 -3.38 -0.47
CA VAL A 60 -3.29 -3.60 -1.91
C VAL A 60 -4.58 -4.09 -2.55
N SER A 61 -4.78 -3.75 -3.82
CA SER A 61 -5.90 -4.22 -4.63
C SER A 61 -5.47 -4.31 -6.10
N VAL A 62 -6.19 -5.08 -6.91
CA VAL A 62 -5.97 -5.11 -8.36
C VAL A 62 -6.81 -4.02 -9.02
N GLY A 63 -6.34 -3.50 -10.15
CA GLY A 63 -7.11 -2.55 -10.94
C GLY A 63 -6.52 -2.32 -12.31
N GLN A 64 -6.98 -1.24 -12.94
CA GLN A 64 -6.45 -0.78 -14.21
C GLN A 64 -6.25 0.73 -14.16
N VAL A 65 -5.27 1.21 -14.90
CA VAL A 65 -5.00 2.64 -15.11
C VAL A 65 -5.03 2.94 -16.60
N ALA A 66 -5.47 4.14 -16.99
CA ALA A 66 -5.45 4.54 -18.39
C ALA A 66 -4.00 4.56 -18.90
N ALA A 67 -3.72 4.00 -20.07
CA ALA A 67 -2.38 4.02 -20.64
C ALA A 67 -1.85 5.46 -20.82
N GLN A 68 -2.75 6.41 -21.04
CA GLN A 68 -2.45 7.83 -21.21
C GLN A 68 -2.08 8.54 -19.90
N ALA A 69 -2.40 7.94 -18.75
CA ALA A 69 -2.04 8.47 -17.44
C ALA A 69 -0.63 8.07 -17.00
N LEU A 70 -0.01 7.06 -17.63
CA LEU A 70 1.32 6.62 -17.22
C LEU A 70 2.43 7.52 -17.81
N PRO A 71 3.44 7.88 -17.00
CA PRO A 71 4.61 8.61 -17.46
C PRO A 71 5.48 7.71 -18.35
N ASN A 72 6.28 8.33 -19.22
CA ASN A 72 7.13 7.65 -20.21
C ASN A 72 6.33 6.69 -21.11
N GLN A 73 5.76 7.25 -22.17
CA GLN A 73 5.04 6.54 -23.22
C GLN A 73 5.98 5.62 -24.04
N VAL A 74 6.49 4.56 -23.43
CA VAL A 74 6.69 3.30 -24.15
C VAL A 74 5.37 3.06 -24.90
N LYS A 75 5.42 2.61 -26.16
CA LYS A 75 4.23 2.39 -27.00
C LYS A 75 3.30 1.35 -26.36
N LEU A 76 2.56 1.75 -25.35
CA LEU A 76 1.58 0.95 -24.65
C LEU A 76 0.38 0.77 -25.57
N PRO A 77 -0.24 -0.41 -25.56
CA PRO A 77 -1.51 -0.60 -26.22
C PRO A 77 -2.56 0.40 -25.70
N ARG A 78 -3.51 0.77 -26.55
CA ARG A 78 -4.60 1.71 -26.21
C ARG A 78 -5.71 1.08 -25.36
N TYR A 79 -5.38 0.16 -24.46
CA TYR A 79 -6.31 -0.43 -23.49
C TYR A 79 -5.83 -0.14 -22.06
N PRO A 80 -6.73 -0.20 -21.06
CA PRO A 80 -6.34 0.03 -19.66
C PRO A 80 -5.25 -0.94 -19.20
N VAL A 81 -4.21 -0.38 -18.58
CA VAL A 81 -3.01 -1.09 -18.16
C VAL A 81 -3.28 -1.80 -16.83
N PRO A 82 -3.05 -3.12 -16.73
CA PRO A 82 -3.27 -3.86 -15.48
C PRO A 82 -2.26 -3.44 -14.41
N MET A 83 -2.74 -3.18 -13.20
CA MET A 83 -1.92 -2.66 -12.12
C MET A 83 -2.29 -3.19 -10.73
N LEU A 84 -1.31 -3.16 -9.84
CA LEU A 84 -1.50 -3.40 -8.41
C LEU A 84 -1.55 -2.03 -7.75
N ARG A 85 -2.67 -1.70 -7.14
CA ARG A 85 -2.87 -0.44 -6.44
C ARG A 85 -2.47 -0.58 -4.98
N VAL A 86 -1.52 0.23 -4.53
CA VAL A 86 -1.25 0.50 -3.11
C VAL A 86 -2.13 1.67 -2.69
N GLY A 87 -3.37 1.36 -2.31
CA GLY A 87 -4.37 2.40 -2.04
C GLY A 87 -4.18 3.08 -0.68
N ARG A 88 -3.53 2.40 0.28
CA ARG A 88 -3.29 2.93 1.63
C ARG A 88 -1.99 2.39 2.16
N LEU A 89 -1.14 3.27 2.70
CA LEU A 89 0.07 2.93 3.44
C LEU A 89 0.19 3.90 4.61
N ALA A 90 0.39 3.37 5.81
CA ALA A 90 0.53 4.19 7.01
C ALA A 90 1.43 3.52 8.04
N VAL A 91 2.12 4.34 8.83
CA VAL A 91 2.97 3.92 9.95
C VAL A 91 2.53 4.69 11.19
N ASP A 92 2.39 3.98 12.31
CA ASP A 92 2.05 4.59 13.60
C ASP A 92 3.05 5.71 13.92
N ARG A 93 2.56 6.84 14.44
CA ARG A 93 3.36 8.05 14.71
C ARG A 93 4.57 7.77 15.60
N ARG A 94 4.46 6.81 16.53
CA ARG A 94 5.56 6.41 17.45
C ARG A 94 6.67 5.64 16.75
N GLU A 95 6.38 5.14 15.55
CA GLU A 95 7.20 4.19 14.80
C GLU A 95 7.67 4.77 13.45
N GLN A 96 7.28 6.01 13.13
CA GLN A 96 7.73 6.73 11.93
C GLN A 96 9.24 6.99 11.97
N GLY A 97 9.87 7.03 10.79
CA GLY A 97 11.32 7.24 10.65
C GLY A 97 12.18 6.01 10.94
N ARG A 98 11.57 4.86 11.27
CA ARG A 98 12.28 3.60 11.58
C ARG A 98 12.36 2.62 10.40
N GLY A 99 11.99 3.04 9.19
CA GLY A 99 12.01 2.19 7.98
C GLY A 99 10.76 1.33 7.76
N ILE A 100 9.80 1.28 8.69
CA ILE A 100 8.60 0.40 8.58
C ILE A 100 7.78 0.69 7.31
N GLY A 101 7.66 1.96 6.91
CA GLY A 101 6.96 2.32 5.66
C GLY A 101 7.65 1.77 4.41
N GLN A 102 8.98 1.71 4.43
CA GLN A 102 9.76 1.12 3.35
C GLN A 102 9.63 -0.40 3.34
N ASP A 103 9.65 -1.04 4.51
CA ASP A 103 9.42 -2.49 4.64
C ASP A 103 8.03 -2.88 4.09
N LEU A 104 6.99 -2.11 4.43
CA LEU A 104 5.62 -2.34 3.94
C LEU A 104 5.49 -2.13 2.44
N LEU A 105 6.15 -1.11 1.89
CA LEU A 105 6.15 -0.86 0.44
C LEU A 105 6.94 -1.95 -0.29
N ALA A 106 8.12 -2.33 0.22
CA ALA A 106 8.91 -3.41 -0.33
C ALA A 106 8.13 -4.72 -0.32
N PHE A 107 7.37 -5.02 0.74
CA PHE A 107 6.47 -6.16 0.78
C PHE A 107 5.42 -6.10 -0.35
N ALA A 108 4.77 -4.95 -0.55
CA ALA A 108 3.79 -4.78 -1.62
C ALA A 108 4.40 -4.94 -3.03
N LEU A 109 5.64 -4.49 -3.23
CA LEU A 109 6.38 -4.66 -4.48
C LEU A 109 6.78 -6.11 -4.74
N HIS A 110 7.24 -6.84 -3.72
CA HIS A 110 7.50 -8.29 -3.86
C HIS A 110 6.22 -9.05 -4.20
N LEU A 111 5.10 -8.71 -3.54
CA LEU A 111 3.80 -9.28 -3.87
C LEU A 111 3.40 -8.99 -5.33
N ALA A 112 3.68 -7.79 -5.84
CA ALA A 112 3.45 -7.47 -7.26
C ALA A 112 4.28 -8.37 -8.18
N LEU A 113 5.57 -8.56 -7.89
CA LEU A 113 6.44 -9.43 -8.67
C LEU A 113 5.93 -10.88 -8.69
N GLU A 114 5.56 -11.43 -7.53
CA GLU A 114 4.98 -12.78 -7.43
C GLU A 114 3.68 -12.91 -8.23
N PHE A 115 2.83 -11.88 -8.23
CA PHE A 115 1.60 -11.87 -9.02
C PHE A 115 1.90 -11.81 -10.53
N ALA A 116 2.89 -11.01 -10.94
CA ALA A 116 3.28 -10.84 -12.33
C ALA A 116 3.77 -12.14 -12.98
N GLU A 117 4.27 -13.10 -12.19
CA GLU A 117 4.64 -14.44 -12.69
C GLU A 117 3.44 -15.28 -13.15
N ARG A 118 2.23 -14.96 -12.65
CA ARG A 118 1.02 -15.78 -12.87
C ARG A 118 -0.07 -15.06 -13.66
N VAL A 119 -0.15 -13.74 -13.53
CA VAL A 119 -1.17 -12.91 -14.17
C VAL A 119 -0.54 -11.68 -14.80
N GLY A 120 -1.19 -11.12 -15.82
CA GLY A 120 -0.76 -9.88 -16.43
C GLY A 120 -0.77 -8.74 -15.41
N LEU A 121 0.40 -8.19 -15.10
CA LEU A 121 0.60 -7.06 -14.20
C LEU A 121 1.73 -6.20 -14.77
N TYR A 122 1.44 -4.92 -15.01
CA TYR A 122 2.40 -4.02 -15.66
C TYR A 122 2.94 -2.96 -14.70
N ALA A 123 2.08 -2.40 -13.85
CA ALA A 123 2.46 -1.30 -12.97
C ALA A 123 2.05 -1.54 -11.51
N VAL A 124 2.77 -0.88 -10.60
CA VAL A 124 2.31 -0.61 -9.24
C VAL A 124 1.97 0.86 -9.15
N VAL A 125 0.74 1.18 -8.75
CA VAL A 125 0.26 2.56 -8.63
C VAL A 125 -0.05 2.86 -7.17
N VAL A 126 0.39 4.03 -6.70
CA VAL A 126 0.18 4.52 -5.34
C VAL A 126 -0.75 5.73 -5.39
N ASP A 127 -1.64 5.85 -4.40
CA ASP A 127 -2.37 7.11 -4.20
C ASP A 127 -1.63 7.95 -3.16
N ALA A 128 -0.90 8.97 -3.62
CA ALA A 128 -0.29 9.93 -2.73
C ALA A 128 -1.36 10.86 -2.15
N LYS A 129 -1.61 10.76 -0.85
CA LYS A 129 -2.68 11.53 -0.19
C LYS A 129 -2.38 13.02 -0.08
N ASP A 130 -1.11 13.38 0.11
CA ASP A 130 -0.66 14.74 0.28
C ASP A 130 0.76 14.93 -0.29
N ALA A 131 1.24 16.17 -0.35
CA ALA A 131 2.56 16.51 -0.88
C ALA A 131 3.71 15.80 -0.13
N ARG A 132 3.54 15.48 1.16
CA ARG A 132 4.54 14.75 1.94
C ARG A 132 4.60 13.29 1.50
N ALA A 133 3.45 12.66 1.27
CA ALA A 133 3.36 11.31 0.73
C ALA A 133 3.91 11.25 -0.71
N ALA A 134 3.57 12.22 -1.57
CA ALA A 134 4.10 12.30 -2.92
C ALA A 134 5.64 12.39 -2.90
N ALA A 135 6.20 13.30 -2.09
CA ALA A 135 7.64 13.42 -1.92
C ALA A 135 8.31 12.16 -1.35
N TYR A 136 7.59 11.36 -0.54
CA TYR A 136 8.09 10.07 -0.06
C TYR A 136 8.22 9.07 -1.22
N TYR A 137 7.19 8.92 -2.06
CA TYR A 137 7.22 7.98 -3.19
C TYR A 137 8.20 8.42 -4.29
N LEU A 138 8.31 9.72 -4.58
CA LEU A 138 9.27 10.25 -5.55
C LEU A 138 10.73 9.91 -5.19
N ARG A 139 11.08 9.88 -3.90
CA ARG A 139 12.42 9.47 -3.44
C ARG A 139 12.69 7.98 -3.60
N LEU A 140 11.65 7.19 -3.92
CA LEU A 140 11.70 5.75 -4.16
C LEU A 140 11.47 5.45 -5.64
N ASP A 141 11.76 6.42 -6.51
CA ASP A 141 11.70 6.32 -7.97
C ASP A 141 10.30 6.03 -8.54
N PHE A 142 9.23 6.28 -7.77
CA PHE A 142 7.90 6.38 -8.36
C PHE A 142 7.81 7.64 -9.20
N GLU A 143 7.18 7.54 -10.37
CA GLU A 143 6.92 8.67 -11.26
C GLU A 143 5.47 9.14 -11.12
N PRO A 144 5.19 10.46 -11.12
CA PRO A 144 3.82 10.97 -11.15
C PRO A 144 3.05 10.49 -12.38
N THR A 145 1.76 10.22 -12.21
CA THR A 145 0.88 10.04 -13.37
C THR A 145 0.64 11.39 -14.05
N LEU A 146 0.21 11.35 -15.31
CA LEU A 146 0.01 12.56 -16.13
C LEU A 146 -1.32 13.26 -15.86
N ASP A 147 -2.18 12.64 -15.06
CA ASP A 147 -3.53 13.10 -14.73
C ASP A 147 -3.65 13.78 -13.34
N ASP A 148 -2.60 13.77 -12.52
CA ASP A 148 -2.57 14.35 -11.16
C ASP A 148 -1.28 15.16 -10.84
#